data_AF-A0A9N9KZ39-F1
#
_entry.id   AF-A0A9N9KZ39-F1
#
_cell.length_a   1.000
_cell.length_b   1.000
_cell.length_c   1.000
_cell.angle_alpha   90.00
_cell.angle_beta   90.00
_cell.angle_gamma   90.00
#
_symmetry.space_group_name_H-M   'P 1'
#
loop_
_entity.id
_entity.type
_entity.pdbx_description
1 polymer ?
#
loop_
_entity_poly.entity_id
_entity_poly.type
_entity_poly.pdbx_seq_one_letter_code
_entity_poly.pdbx_strand_id
1 'polypeptide(L)'
;MADIPSSNPDVPKGRKAFIPLENNPEVMSSLVHTLGLSPSLAFHDIFSIDEPEMLAFAPRPASALLFVFPVSKTYEKHRVEEDAEKAEYEGKGEGEPVVWYKQTIRNACGLIGILHAVSNGSAREFITPGSDLQKLVDGAIPLGPIERADLLYNSQALERAHQGAASQGQSNAPGAEDDVDLHYVCFVKDAKNDLWEMDGRRKGPINRGSIGEEDVLSEKALGLGQQTYMLATRTLLLRSTALKMALHPPPPAEKLIFAPADSQNNTQAAQFTKGSLTPSQLSPSPLTQFHTWFSHAQSSHVPHPETVCLSTASLPSGRVSARMVYLKELDARGFVIYSNWGTSKKARDIETNPWASLTFWWAELERQVRVEGRVERLSTEESQVYFDTRIRGSRVGAWASRQSEVIEGREVLEGWVGEVERRFEGVEGIPCPEFWGGVRVVPVEVEFWQGRESRLHDRFRYLKVEGEGKGEGGEGGEWKIERLSP
;
A
#
# COMPACT_ATOMS: atom_id res chain seq x y z
N MET A 1 42.94 30.14 6.17
CA MET A 1 42.11 28.94 5.98
C MET A 1 40.78 29.24 6.62
N ALA A 2 39.82 29.68 5.81
CA ALA A 2 38.49 30.04 6.30
C ALA A 2 37.69 28.75 6.54
N ASP A 3 37.06 28.67 7.71
CA ASP A 3 36.22 27.56 8.14
C ASP A 3 35.18 27.20 7.07
N ILE A 4 35.13 25.92 6.71
CA ILE A 4 34.05 25.35 5.91
C ILE A 4 32.83 25.27 6.85
N PRO A 5 31.74 26.02 6.61
CA PRO A 5 30.56 25.94 7.47
C PRO A 5 29.94 24.55 7.38
N SER A 6 29.30 24.10 8.46
CA SER A 6 28.75 22.74 8.64
C SER A 6 28.10 22.16 7.38
N SER A 7 28.36 20.88 7.10
CA SER A 7 27.97 20.16 5.89
C SER A 7 26.46 20.03 5.61
N ASN A 8 25.59 20.44 6.53
CA ASN A 8 24.15 20.45 6.35
C ASN A 8 23.69 21.89 6.01
N PRO A 9 23.06 22.11 4.84
CA PRO A 9 22.67 23.44 4.39
C PRO A 9 21.27 23.87 4.89
N ASP A 10 20.71 23.17 5.89
CA ASP A 10 19.53 23.56 6.66
C ASP A 10 19.88 24.49 7.85
N VAL A 11 18.86 25.01 8.55
CA VAL A 11 19.00 25.86 9.73
C VAL A 11 19.86 25.16 10.80
N PRO A 12 20.88 25.84 11.38
CA PRO A 12 21.76 25.23 12.39
C PRO A 12 21.01 24.71 13.62
N LYS A 13 21.56 23.65 14.24
CA LYS A 13 21.06 23.06 15.50
C LYS A 13 21.00 24.11 16.62
N GLY A 14 20.05 23.95 17.55
CA GLY A 14 19.86 24.87 18.67
C GLY A 14 18.90 26.05 18.39
N ARG A 15 18.24 26.05 17.23
CA ARG A 15 17.05 26.86 16.94
C ARG A 15 15.80 25.98 16.97
N LYS A 16 14.60 26.57 16.86
CA LYS A 16 13.37 25.78 16.73
C LYS A 16 13.48 24.80 15.56
N ALA A 17 13.17 23.55 15.83
CA ALA A 17 13.26 22.45 14.89
C ALA A 17 11.96 21.65 14.89
N PHE A 18 11.53 21.25 13.71
CA PHE A 18 10.34 20.43 13.53
C PHE A 18 10.69 19.02 13.11
N ILE A 19 9.80 18.08 13.37
CA ILE A 19 9.90 16.74 12.82
C ILE A 19 9.72 16.85 11.30
N PRO A 20 10.65 16.33 10.48
CA PRO A 20 10.52 16.33 9.03
C PRO A 20 9.21 15.68 8.57
N LEU A 21 8.48 16.32 7.67
CA LEU A 21 7.24 15.75 7.12
C LEU A 21 7.54 14.67 6.08
N GLU A 22 6.94 13.50 6.27
CA GLU A 22 6.90 12.44 5.27
C GLU A 22 6.23 12.95 3.98
N ASN A 23 6.79 12.60 2.82
CA ASN A 23 6.15 12.91 1.54
C ASN A 23 4.98 11.97 1.30
N ASN A 24 3.86 12.28 1.94
CA ASN A 24 2.65 11.48 1.95
C ASN A 24 1.43 12.39 1.77
N PRO A 25 0.61 12.18 0.72
CA PRO A 25 -0.55 13.03 0.45
C PRO A 25 -1.56 13.12 1.60
N GLU A 26 -1.74 12.05 2.37
CA GLU A 26 -2.66 12.02 3.53
C GLU A 26 -2.13 12.91 4.66
N VAL A 27 -0.83 12.81 4.97
CA VAL A 27 -0.16 13.65 5.97
C VAL A 27 -0.26 15.14 5.58
N MET A 28 0.05 15.46 4.33
CA MET A 28 0.02 16.84 3.83
C MET A 28 -1.40 17.41 3.79
N SER A 29 -2.39 16.63 3.34
CA SER A 29 -3.79 17.03 3.30
C SER A 29 -4.35 17.24 4.71
N SER A 30 -4.06 16.31 5.62
CA SER A 30 -4.43 16.40 7.05
C SER A 30 -3.92 17.68 7.69
N LEU A 31 -2.67 18.07 7.41
CA LEU A 31 -2.08 19.31 7.91
C LEU A 31 -2.86 20.55 7.44
N VAL A 32 -3.10 20.68 6.13
CA VAL A 32 -3.76 21.89 5.58
C VAL A 32 -5.25 21.94 5.91
N HIS A 33 -5.93 20.80 5.97
CA HIS A 33 -7.33 20.74 6.41
C HIS A 33 -7.47 21.11 7.88
N THR A 34 -6.52 20.69 8.73
CA THR A 34 -6.47 21.10 10.14
C THR A 34 -6.28 22.61 10.29
N LEU A 35 -5.48 23.23 9.42
CA LEU A 35 -5.31 24.69 9.40
C LEU A 35 -6.52 25.44 8.80
N GLY A 36 -7.37 24.74 8.05
CA GLY A 36 -8.62 25.27 7.49
C GLY A 36 -8.62 25.52 5.99
N LEU A 37 -7.78 24.83 5.22
CA LEU A 37 -7.99 24.68 3.78
C LEU A 37 -9.26 23.85 3.54
N SER A 38 -10.09 24.27 2.57
CA SER A 38 -11.27 23.49 2.16
C SER A 38 -10.88 22.07 1.76
N PRO A 39 -11.66 21.03 2.15
CA PRO A 39 -11.53 19.68 1.63
C PRO A 39 -11.74 19.57 0.11
N SER A 40 -12.20 20.65 -0.54
CA SER A 40 -12.16 20.80 -1.99
C SER A 40 -10.76 20.92 -2.57
N LEU A 41 -9.70 21.02 -1.76
CA LEU A 41 -8.32 20.87 -2.18
C LEU A 41 -7.66 19.74 -1.40
N ALA A 42 -6.88 18.90 -2.07
CA ALA A 42 -6.07 17.86 -1.44
C ALA A 42 -4.76 17.66 -2.21
N PHE A 43 -3.78 17.11 -1.49
CA PHE A 43 -2.54 16.62 -2.09
C PHE A 43 -2.76 15.24 -2.71
N HIS A 44 -2.10 14.96 -3.83
CA HIS A 44 -2.12 13.67 -4.53
C HIS A 44 -0.71 13.26 -4.94
N ASP A 45 -0.41 11.97 -4.85
CA ASP A 45 0.83 11.42 -5.40
C ASP A 45 0.92 11.65 -6.91
N ILE A 46 2.13 11.98 -7.36
CA ILE A 46 2.51 12.00 -8.77
C ILE A 46 3.50 10.86 -8.98
N PHE A 47 3.00 9.77 -9.59
CA PHE A 47 3.80 8.56 -9.80
C PHE A 47 4.96 8.75 -10.76
N SER A 48 4.76 9.58 -11.79
CA SER A 48 5.81 9.99 -12.71
C SER A 48 5.47 11.35 -13.33
N ILE A 49 6.51 12.13 -13.58
CA ILE A 49 6.48 13.41 -14.30
C ILE A 49 7.00 13.27 -15.74
N ASP A 50 7.70 12.17 -16.03
CA ASP A 50 8.33 11.90 -17.34
C ASP A 50 7.48 10.97 -18.21
N GLU A 51 6.57 10.20 -17.60
CA GLU A 51 5.70 9.25 -18.30
C GLU A 51 4.27 9.83 -18.42
N PRO A 52 3.82 10.23 -19.63
CA PRO A 52 2.52 10.87 -19.82
C PRO A 52 1.34 10.02 -19.32
N GLU A 53 1.41 8.69 -19.48
CA GLU A 53 0.36 7.75 -19.04
C GLU A 53 0.22 7.74 -17.51
N MET A 54 1.33 7.81 -16.79
CA MET A 54 1.35 7.86 -15.32
C MET A 54 0.94 9.24 -14.79
N LEU A 55 1.34 10.31 -15.49
CA LEU A 55 0.95 11.68 -15.16
C LEU A 55 -0.56 11.92 -15.37
N ALA A 56 -1.18 11.21 -16.32
CA ALA A 56 -2.62 11.30 -16.61
C ALA A 56 -3.52 10.82 -15.45
N PHE A 57 -3.00 10.01 -14.52
CA PHE A 57 -3.74 9.64 -13.30
C PHE A 57 -3.87 10.79 -12.30
N ALA A 58 -3.03 11.82 -12.41
CA ALA A 58 -3.08 12.94 -11.52
C ALA A 58 -4.27 13.85 -11.89
N PRO A 59 -5.18 14.19 -10.94
CA PRO A 59 -6.37 15.01 -11.25
C PRO A 59 -6.01 16.36 -11.91
N ARG A 60 -6.86 17.06 -12.66
CA ARG A 60 -6.50 18.38 -13.23
C ARG A 60 -7.68 19.33 -13.06
N PRO A 61 -7.47 20.65 -12.86
CA PRO A 61 -6.19 21.36 -12.86
C PRO A 61 -5.40 21.23 -11.55
N ALA A 62 -4.07 21.31 -11.64
CA ALA A 62 -3.16 21.34 -10.49
C ALA A 62 -2.77 22.77 -10.09
N SER A 63 -3.00 23.13 -8.82
CA SER A 63 -2.68 24.47 -8.29
C SER A 63 -1.20 24.61 -7.89
N ALA A 64 -0.60 23.53 -7.37
CA ALA A 64 0.79 23.52 -6.97
C ALA A 64 1.42 22.13 -7.16
N LEU A 65 2.74 22.10 -7.35
CA LEU A 65 3.56 20.89 -7.32
C LEU A 65 4.59 21.00 -6.19
N LEU A 66 4.58 20.06 -5.27
CA LEU A 66 5.65 19.84 -4.29
C LEU A 66 6.57 18.74 -4.81
N PHE A 67 7.86 19.03 -4.75
CA PHE A 67 8.92 18.17 -5.22
C PHE A 67 9.89 17.92 -4.06
N VAL A 68 10.16 16.65 -3.74
CA VAL A 68 11.17 16.28 -2.75
C VAL A 68 12.32 15.55 -3.42
N PHE A 69 13.54 15.94 -3.10
CA PHE A 69 14.74 15.39 -3.71
C PHE A 69 15.91 15.36 -2.71
N PRO A 70 16.89 14.46 -2.91
CA PRO A 70 18.10 14.46 -2.11
C PRO A 70 18.97 15.66 -2.45
N VAL A 71 19.37 16.41 -1.41
CA VAL A 71 20.26 17.56 -1.52
C VAL A 71 21.68 17.07 -1.81
N SER A 72 22.07 17.11 -3.08
CA SER A 72 23.42 16.76 -3.51
C SER A 72 24.36 17.98 -3.44
N LYS A 73 25.68 17.74 -3.33
CA LYS A 73 26.69 18.81 -3.43
C LYS A 73 26.60 19.56 -4.76
N THR A 74 26.24 18.86 -5.84
CA THR A 74 26.06 19.45 -7.18
C THR A 74 24.88 20.41 -7.18
N TYR A 75 23.75 20.00 -6.59
CA TYR A 75 22.58 20.85 -6.45
C TYR A 75 22.90 22.09 -5.62
N GLU A 76 23.54 21.95 -4.46
CA GLU A 76 23.88 23.11 -3.62
C GLU A 76 24.81 24.09 -4.32
N LYS A 77 25.80 23.60 -5.07
CA LYS A 77 26.67 24.45 -5.88
C LYS A 77 25.86 25.25 -6.91
N HIS A 78 24.99 24.57 -7.66
CA HIS A 78 24.18 25.22 -8.68
C HIS A 78 23.21 26.25 -8.07
N ARG A 79 22.57 25.92 -6.95
CA ARG A 79 21.68 26.82 -6.20
C ARG A 79 22.42 28.08 -5.75
N VAL A 80 23.61 27.92 -5.17
CA VAL A 80 24.44 29.05 -4.72
C VAL A 80 24.88 29.92 -5.89
N GLU A 81 25.25 29.32 -7.03
CA GLU A 81 25.60 30.06 -8.25
C GLU A 81 24.39 30.84 -8.81
N GLU A 82 23.20 30.23 -8.86
CA GLU A 82 21.97 30.88 -9.34
C GLU A 82 21.50 32.01 -8.40
N ASP A 83 21.75 31.88 -7.10
CA ASP A 83 21.41 32.91 -6.10
C ASP A 83 22.50 34.00 -5.97
N ALA A 84 23.72 33.78 -6.46
CA ALA A 84 24.85 34.69 -6.26
C ALA A 84 24.58 36.10 -6.80
N GLU A 85 23.97 36.18 -7.99
CA GLU A 85 23.68 37.44 -8.69
C GLU A 85 22.34 38.08 -8.26
N LYS A 86 21.56 37.41 -7.39
CA LYS A 86 20.24 37.88 -6.96
C LYS A 86 20.33 38.72 -5.68
N ALA A 87 19.52 39.77 -5.62
CA ALA A 87 19.25 40.50 -4.37
C ALA A 87 18.35 39.66 -3.44
N GLU A 88 18.39 39.95 -2.14
CA GLU A 88 17.39 39.41 -1.21
C GLU A 88 16.01 39.93 -1.60
N TYR A 89 15.02 39.05 -1.52
CA TYR A 89 13.65 39.39 -1.83
C TYR A 89 13.03 40.25 -0.72
N GLU A 90 12.38 41.35 -1.11
CA GLU A 90 11.75 42.30 -0.19
C GLU A 90 10.24 42.47 -0.48
N GLY A 91 9.67 41.53 -1.24
CA GLY A 91 8.24 41.54 -1.62
C GLY A 91 7.32 41.56 -0.39
N LYS A 92 6.27 42.38 -0.47
CA LYS A 92 5.19 42.49 0.52
C LYS A 92 3.97 43.23 -0.04
N GLY A 93 2.83 43.02 0.61
CA GLY A 93 1.54 43.64 0.28
C GLY A 93 0.75 42.90 -0.80
N GLU A 94 -0.51 43.29 -1.01
CA GLU A 94 -1.45 42.62 -1.92
C GLU A 94 -1.03 42.67 -3.41
N GLY A 95 -0.09 43.55 -3.77
CA GLY A 95 0.43 43.65 -5.14
C GLY A 95 1.57 42.68 -5.46
N GLU A 96 2.01 41.90 -4.48
CA GLU A 96 3.07 40.90 -4.64
C GLU A 96 2.58 39.72 -5.51
N PRO A 97 3.36 39.24 -6.49
CA PRO A 97 2.92 38.15 -7.37
C PRO A 97 2.74 36.82 -6.62
N VAL A 98 3.57 36.57 -5.61
CA VAL A 98 3.53 35.36 -4.78
C VAL A 98 3.92 35.67 -3.34
N VAL A 99 3.19 35.11 -2.38
CA VAL A 99 3.54 35.12 -0.96
C VAL A 99 4.63 34.08 -0.72
N TRP A 100 5.87 34.54 -0.52
CA TRP A 100 7.02 33.69 -0.24
C TRP A 100 7.44 33.76 1.23
N TYR A 101 7.59 32.57 1.84
CA TYR A 101 8.09 32.37 3.19
C TYR A 101 9.55 31.91 3.20
N LYS A 102 10.40 32.58 4.00
CA LYS A 102 11.79 32.16 4.26
C LYS A 102 11.81 31.07 5.33
N GLN A 103 12.63 30.04 5.14
CA GLN A 103 12.78 28.96 6.11
C GLN A 103 13.77 29.37 7.22
N THR A 104 13.26 29.53 8.43
CA THR A 104 14.06 29.82 9.64
C THR A 104 13.91 28.78 10.74
N ILE A 105 13.03 27.79 10.54
CA ILE A 105 12.82 26.62 11.39
C ILE A 105 13.53 25.43 10.75
N ARG A 106 14.34 24.72 11.52
CA ARG A 106 15.06 23.51 11.05
C ARG A 106 14.07 22.41 10.70
N ASN A 107 14.34 21.66 9.63
CA ASN A 107 13.51 20.56 9.14
C ASN A 107 12.06 20.95 8.75
N ALA A 108 11.79 22.24 8.53
CA ALA A 108 10.46 22.74 8.17
C ALA A 108 10.23 22.88 6.66
N CYS A 109 11.13 22.41 5.80
CA CYS A 109 11.01 22.58 4.34
C CYS A 109 9.69 22.04 3.78
N GLY A 110 9.21 20.90 4.28
CA GLY A 110 7.89 20.35 3.90
C GLY A 110 6.74 21.29 4.26
N LEU A 111 6.75 21.85 5.47
CA LEU A 111 5.74 22.82 5.92
C LEU A 111 5.79 24.11 5.09
N ILE A 112 6.99 24.62 4.85
CA ILE A 112 7.20 25.84 4.05
C ILE A 112 6.70 25.62 2.62
N GLY A 113 7.02 24.48 1.99
CA GLY A 113 6.51 24.13 0.66
C GLY A 113 4.99 24.00 0.63
N ILE A 114 4.37 23.43 1.66
CA ILE A 114 2.91 23.36 1.79
C ILE A 114 2.30 24.77 1.91
N LEU A 115 2.88 25.64 2.74
CA LEU A 115 2.41 27.01 2.90
C LEU A 115 2.55 27.81 1.59
N HIS A 116 3.66 27.64 0.85
CA HIS A 116 3.80 28.20 -0.49
C HIS A 116 2.69 27.71 -1.43
N ALA A 117 2.34 26.43 -1.40
CA ALA A 117 1.29 25.87 -2.25
C ALA A 117 -0.10 26.45 -1.94
N VAL A 118 -0.47 26.59 -0.68
CA VAL A 118 -1.84 27.01 -0.29
C VAL A 118 -2.02 28.52 -0.20
N SER A 119 -0.93 29.29 -0.06
CA SER A 119 -1.00 30.76 0.05
C SER A 119 -1.01 31.48 -1.30
N ASN A 120 -0.87 30.74 -2.41
CA ASN A 120 -0.64 31.30 -3.74
C ASN A 120 -1.61 30.76 -4.79
N GLY A 121 -1.72 31.49 -5.90
CA GLY A 121 -2.54 31.09 -7.04
C GLY A 121 -3.99 30.83 -6.68
N SER A 122 -4.63 29.92 -7.42
CA SER A 122 -6.03 29.54 -7.19
C SER A 122 -6.26 28.82 -5.86
N ALA A 123 -5.21 28.24 -5.24
CA ALA A 123 -5.37 27.52 -3.99
C ALA A 123 -5.79 28.43 -2.82
N ARG A 124 -5.35 29.70 -2.85
CA ARG A 124 -5.69 30.71 -1.83
C ARG A 124 -7.20 30.96 -1.72
N GLU A 125 -7.95 30.78 -2.81
CA GLU A 125 -9.40 30.99 -2.86
C GLU A 125 -10.20 29.93 -2.06
N PHE A 126 -9.57 28.81 -1.72
CA PHE A 126 -10.17 27.71 -0.98
C PHE A 126 -9.87 27.73 0.52
N ILE A 127 -9.23 28.79 1.03
CA ILE A 127 -9.00 28.96 2.46
C ILE A 127 -10.33 29.30 3.14
N THR A 128 -10.66 28.55 4.19
CA THR A 128 -11.92 28.74 4.92
C THR A 128 -11.89 30.06 5.69
N PRO A 129 -12.91 30.95 5.55
CA PRO A 129 -12.95 32.21 6.28
C PRO A 129 -12.86 32.02 7.80
N GLY A 130 -12.02 32.82 8.46
CA GLY A 130 -11.83 32.80 9.92
C GLY A 130 -10.97 31.63 10.44
N SER A 131 -10.51 30.74 9.56
CA SER A 131 -9.58 29.67 9.90
C SER A 131 -8.20 30.18 10.35
N ASP A 132 -7.41 29.30 10.96
CA ASP A 132 -6.03 29.64 11.34
C ASP A 132 -5.15 29.86 10.12
N LEU A 133 -5.41 29.16 9.00
CA LEU A 133 -4.74 29.40 7.73
C LEU A 133 -5.06 30.80 7.18
N GLN A 134 -6.32 31.23 7.22
CA GLN A 134 -6.71 32.57 6.77
C GLN A 134 -5.98 33.65 7.57
N LYS A 135 -6.00 33.55 8.91
CA LYS A 135 -5.31 34.50 9.80
C LYS A 135 -3.81 34.55 9.53
N LEU A 136 -3.21 33.38 9.26
CA LEU A 136 -1.78 33.27 8.96
C LEU A 136 -1.44 33.97 7.64
N VAL A 137 -2.19 33.71 6.57
CA VAL A 137 -1.96 34.29 5.24
C VAL A 137 -2.22 35.80 5.27
N ASP A 138 -3.33 36.26 5.84
CA ASP A 138 -3.66 37.68 5.97
C ASP A 138 -2.63 38.43 6.80
N GLY A 139 -2.11 37.79 7.86
CA GLY A 139 -1.02 38.33 8.67
C GLY A 139 0.31 38.38 7.94
N ALA A 140 0.57 37.45 7.01
CA ALA A 140 1.81 37.36 6.27
C ALA A 140 1.90 38.37 5.11
N ILE A 141 0.79 38.65 4.43
CA ILE A 141 0.77 39.52 3.24
C ILE A 141 1.44 40.88 3.46
N PRO A 142 1.13 41.67 4.51
CA PRO A 142 1.74 42.99 4.69
C PRO A 142 3.22 42.96 5.10
N LEU A 143 3.74 41.78 5.47
CA LEU A 143 5.08 41.59 6.01
C LEU A 143 6.11 41.29 4.92
N GLY A 144 7.38 41.68 5.14
CA GLY A 144 8.49 41.21 4.32
C GLY A 144 8.93 39.80 4.73
N PRO A 145 9.86 39.16 3.99
CA PRO A 145 10.15 37.74 4.21
C PRO A 145 10.72 37.37 5.58
N ILE A 146 11.46 38.28 6.23
CA ILE A 146 11.97 38.04 7.59
C ILE A 146 10.84 38.12 8.60
N GLU A 147 9.98 39.15 8.54
CA GLU A 147 8.86 39.26 9.46
C GLU A 147 7.81 38.15 9.24
N ARG A 148 7.64 37.68 7.99
CA ARG A 148 6.86 36.46 7.70
C ARG A 148 7.43 35.23 8.36
N ALA A 149 8.75 35.05 8.30
CA ALA A 149 9.40 33.92 8.94
C ALA A 149 9.21 33.97 10.48
N ASP A 150 9.27 35.15 11.08
CA ASP A 150 8.98 35.35 12.50
C ASP A 150 7.50 35.06 12.84
N LEU A 151 6.57 35.43 11.97
CA LEU A 151 5.15 35.07 12.11
C LEU A 151 4.98 33.54 12.14
N LEU A 152 5.62 32.81 11.22
CA LEU A 152 5.58 31.34 11.19
C LEU A 152 6.24 30.74 12.44
N TYR A 153 7.41 31.26 12.84
CA TYR A 153 8.16 30.79 14.01
C TYR A 153 7.33 30.85 15.29
N ASN A 154 6.53 31.89 15.45
CA ASN A 154 5.73 32.14 16.65
C ASN A 154 4.29 31.58 16.57
N SER A 155 3.90 30.95 15.46
CA SER A 155 2.54 30.43 15.29
C SER A 155 2.34 29.08 16.00
N GLN A 156 1.65 29.11 17.14
CA GLN A 156 1.28 27.90 17.88
C GLN A 156 0.29 27.01 17.11
N ALA A 157 -0.62 27.61 16.34
CA ALA A 157 -1.57 26.86 15.53
C ALA A 157 -0.84 26.04 14.45
N LEU A 158 0.13 26.65 13.79
CA LEU A 158 0.97 26.01 12.79
C LEU A 158 1.81 24.89 13.40
N GLU A 159 2.43 25.13 14.55
CA GLU A 159 3.23 24.14 15.27
C GLU A 159 2.41 22.92 15.70
N ARG A 160 1.20 23.13 16.26
CA ARG A 160 0.31 22.03 16.64
C ARG A 160 -0.16 21.22 15.44
N ALA A 161 -0.57 21.88 14.35
CA ALA A 161 -1.00 21.20 13.13
C ALA A 161 0.13 20.39 12.50
N HIS A 162 1.34 20.96 12.45
CA HIS A 162 2.54 20.28 11.97
C HIS A 162 2.86 19.04 12.80
N GLN A 163 2.90 19.17 14.13
CA GLN A 163 3.19 18.05 15.03
C GLN A 163 2.15 16.94 14.90
N GLY A 164 0.86 17.30 14.80
CA GLY A 164 -0.23 16.36 14.58
C GLY A 164 -0.06 15.57 13.29
N ALA A 165 0.25 16.26 12.18
CA ALA A 165 0.44 15.63 10.87
C ALA A 165 1.72 14.77 10.82
N ALA A 166 2.84 15.25 11.34
CA ALA A 166 4.11 14.53 11.32
C ALA A 166 4.05 13.17 12.06
N SER A 167 3.11 13.00 12.99
CA SER A 167 2.88 11.75 13.71
C SER A 167 2.00 10.72 12.97
N GLN A 168 1.43 11.08 11.81
CA GLN A 168 0.50 10.25 11.04
C GLN A 168 1.18 9.47 9.89
N GLY A 169 2.46 9.70 9.64
CA GLY A 169 3.22 9.04 8.57
C GLY A 169 3.29 7.52 8.72
N GLN A 170 3.59 6.83 7.62
CA GLN A 170 3.74 5.36 7.60
C GLN A 170 5.15 4.93 8.02
N SER A 171 6.10 5.87 8.04
CA SER A 171 7.48 5.67 8.49
C SER A 171 7.70 6.15 9.93
N ASN A 172 8.71 5.60 10.60
CA ASN A 172 9.18 6.14 11.87
C ASN A 172 9.80 7.52 11.62
N ALA A 173 9.19 8.56 12.19
CA ALA A 173 9.69 9.91 12.04
C ALA A 173 11.06 10.07 12.73
N PRO A 174 12.06 10.68 12.08
CA PRO A 174 13.34 10.98 12.71
C PRO A 174 13.17 12.04 13.82
N GLY A 175 14.18 12.20 14.67
CA GLY A 175 14.21 13.26 15.66
C GLY A 175 14.19 14.65 15.01
N ALA A 176 13.57 15.62 15.67
CA ALA A 176 13.43 16.98 15.11
C ALA A 176 14.79 17.67 14.79
N GLU A 177 15.87 17.29 15.48
CA GLU A 177 17.22 17.83 15.28
C GLU A 177 18.09 16.99 14.34
N ASP A 178 17.60 15.82 13.89
CA ASP A 178 18.35 14.93 13.02
C ASP A 178 18.66 15.61 11.68
N ASP A 179 19.79 15.25 11.09
CA ASP A 179 20.20 15.75 9.78
C ASP A 179 19.43 14.97 8.70
N VAL A 180 18.68 15.69 7.86
CA VAL A 180 17.91 15.11 6.75
C VAL A 180 18.46 15.58 5.42
N ASP A 181 18.82 14.63 4.57
CA ASP A 181 19.41 14.89 3.26
C ASP A 181 18.36 15.14 2.17
N LEU A 182 17.08 15.28 2.52
CA LEU A 182 15.97 15.55 1.61
C LEU A 182 15.47 16.99 1.75
N HIS A 183 15.08 17.61 0.64
CA HIS A 183 14.54 18.96 0.64
C HIS A 183 13.30 19.09 -0.25
N TYR A 184 12.35 19.90 0.20
CA TYR A 184 11.14 20.22 -0.55
C TYR A 184 11.28 21.55 -1.28
N VAL A 185 10.82 21.58 -2.53
CA VAL A 185 10.60 22.78 -3.33
C VAL A 185 9.17 22.77 -3.85
N CYS A 186 8.53 23.93 -3.85
CA CYS A 186 7.17 24.10 -4.34
C CYS A 186 7.16 24.91 -5.64
N PHE A 187 6.31 24.51 -6.59
CA PHE A 187 6.02 25.28 -7.80
C PHE A 187 4.55 25.70 -7.80
N VAL A 188 4.31 27.00 -8.02
CA VAL A 188 2.96 27.60 -8.04
C VAL A 188 2.78 28.48 -9.27
N LYS A 189 1.52 28.66 -9.68
CA LYS A 189 1.14 29.59 -10.75
C LYS A 189 0.57 30.87 -10.13
N ASP A 190 1.04 32.04 -10.58
CA ASP A 190 0.47 33.32 -10.16
C ASP A 190 -0.76 33.73 -11.00
N ALA A 191 -1.36 34.87 -10.68
CA ALA A 191 -2.53 35.40 -11.40
C ALA A 191 -2.25 35.83 -12.86
N LYS A 192 -0.97 35.95 -13.25
CA LYS A 192 -0.53 36.27 -14.62
C LYS A 192 -0.10 35.03 -15.39
N ASN A 193 -0.35 33.84 -14.84
CA ASN A 193 0.05 32.56 -15.38
C ASN A 193 1.58 32.36 -15.48
N ASP A 194 2.35 33.04 -14.63
CA ASP A 194 3.78 32.77 -14.46
C ASP A 194 3.99 31.64 -13.45
N LEU A 195 4.93 30.73 -13.77
CA LEU A 195 5.36 29.66 -12.89
C LEU A 195 6.45 30.19 -11.96
N TRP A 196 6.26 30.00 -10.66
CA TRP A 196 7.19 30.41 -9.61
C TRP A 196 7.74 29.21 -8.86
N GLU A 197 9.06 29.13 -8.74
CA GLU A 197 9.76 28.20 -7.86
C GLU A 197 9.94 28.82 -6.48
N MET A 198 9.47 28.08 -5.47
CA MET A 198 9.34 28.52 -4.10
C MET A 198 10.19 27.59 -3.22
N ASP A 199 11.40 28.05 -2.89
CA ASP A 199 12.31 27.39 -1.96
C ASP A 199 12.63 28.36 -0.81
N GLY A 200 12.28 28.00 0.42
CA GLY A 200 12.51 28.84 1.60
C GLY A 200 13.98 29.03 1.97
N ARG A 201 14.91 28.25 1.39
CA ARG A 201 16.37 28.34 1.64
C ARG A 201 17.09 29.29 0.67
N ARG A 202 16.39 29.82 -0.34
CA ARG A 202 16.93 30.77 -1.31
C ARG A 202 16.83 32.22 -0.83
N LYS A 203 17.41 33.14 -1.59
CA LYS A 203 17.24 34.60 -1.41
C LYS A 203 15.83 35.11 -1.72
N GLY A 204 15.00 34.30 -2.40
CA GLY A 204 13.64 34.67 -2.80
C GLY A 204 13.01 33.65 -3.74
N PRO A 205 11.73 33.87 -4.14
CA PRO A 205 11.08 33.06 -5.16
C PRO A 205 11.67 33.34 -6.55
N ILE A 206 11.64 32.35 -7.44
CA ILE A 206 12.18 32.47 -8.81
C ILE A 206 11.04 32.37 -9.82
N ASN A 207 10.83 33.42 -10.61
CA ASN A 207 9.93 33.36 -11.77
C ASN A 207 10.61 32.56 -12.89
N ARG A 208 10.04 31.40 -13.23
CA ARG A 208 10.51 30.50 -14.30
C ARG A 208 9.90 30.84 -15.67
N GLY A 209 8.93 31.76 -15.72
CA GLY A 209 8.28 32.26 -16.91
C GLY A 209 6.82 31.81 -17.06
N SER A 210 6.16 32.35 -18.09
CA SER A 210 4.74 32.11 -18.32
C SER A 210 4.45 30.70 -18.81
N ILE A 211 3.49 30.03 -18.17
CA ILE A 211 2.92 28.74 -18.60
C ILE A 211 1.57 28.89 -19.32
N GLY A 212 1.04 30.11 -19.44
CA GLY A 212 -0.26 30.37 -20.03
C GLY A 212 -1.41 29.75 -19.23
N GLU A 213 -2.54 29.45 -19.87
CA GLU A 213 -3.71 28.88 -19.19
C GLU A 213 -3.51 27.43 -18.71
N GLU A 214 -2.34 26.85 -18.98
CA GLU A 214 -1.95 25.53 -18.48
C GLU A 214 -1.76 25.54 -16.95
N ASP A 215 -1.68 24.36 -16.35
CA ASP A 215 -1.43 24.21 -14.92
C ASP A 215 0.01 23.77 -14.62
N VAL A 216 0.37 23.67 -13.35
CA VAL A 216 1.76 23.40 -12.91
C VAL A 216 2.29 22.00 -13.27
N LEU A 217 1.46 21.10 -13.79
CA LEU A 217 1.85 19.77 -14.27
C LEU A 217 1.79 19.65 -15.80
N SER A 218 1.70 20.76 -16.52
CA SER A 218 1.78 20.73 -17.97
C SER A 218 3.21 20.48 -18.44
N GLU A 219 3.36 19.96 -19.66
CA GLU A 219 4.69 19.74 -20.26
C GLU A 219 5.54 21.02 -20.23
N LYS A 220 4.92 22.17 -20.49
CA LYS A 220 5.58 23.47 -20.41
C LYS A 220 6.03 23.81 -18.99
N ALA A 221 5.17 23.61 -17.99
CA ALA A 221 5.50 23.89 -16.60
C ALA A 221 6.62 22.98 -16.08
N LEU A 222 6.54 21.67 -16.38
CA LEU A 222 7.57 20.69 -16.03
C LEU A 222 8.91 21.02 -16.70
N GLY A 223 8.87 21.39 -17.99
CA GLY A 223 10.05 21.83 -18.74
C GLY A 223 10.72 23.08 -18.18
N LEU A 224 9.96 24.04 -17.64
CA LEU A 224 10.50 25.25 -17.03
C LEU A 224 11.00 25.03 -15.59
N GLY A 225 10.33 24.18 -14.81
CA GLY A 225 10.59 24.01 -13.37
C GLY A 225 11.62 22.94 -13.03
N GLN A 226 11.68 21.82 -13.78
CA GLN A 226 12.36 20.60 -13.32
C GLN A 226 13.71 20.33 -13.97
N GLN A 227 14.01 20.95 -15.12
CA GLN A 227 15.26 20.70 -15.86
C GLN A 227 16.50 20.86 -14.97
N THR A 228 16.49 21.86 -14.07
CA THR A 228 17.57 22.11 -13.10
C THR A 228 17.79 20.95 -12.12
N TYR A 229 16.71 20.31 -11.67
CA TYR A 229 16.74 19.26 -10.65
C TYR A 229 17.09 17.90 -11.27
N MET A 230 16.54 17.58 -12.43
CA MET A 230 16.83 16.34 -13.16
C MET A 230 18.29 16.26 -13.66
N LEU A 231 18.88 17.39 -14.09
CA LEU A 231 20.28 17.43 -14.52
C LEU A 231 21.27 17.29 -13.35
N ALA A 232 20.88 17.72 -12.15
CA ALA A 232 21.73 17.70 -10.95
C ALA A 232 21.67 16.37 -10.17
N THR A 233 20.65 15.54 -10.38
CA THR A 233 20.45 14.26 -9.69
C THR A 233 20.28 13.12 -10.69
N ARG A 234 21.40 12.61 -11.22
CA ARG A 234 21.46 11.41 -12.09
C ARG A 234 21.04 10.09 -11.38
N THR A 235 20.35 10.16 -10.23
CA THR A 235 20.02 9.00 -9.38
C THR A 235 18.53 8.96 -9.07
N LEU A 236 17.95 7.81 -9.38
CA LEU A 236 16.55 7.47 -9.54
C LEU A 236 15.80 7.32 -8.20
N LEU A 237 15.66 8.39 -7.42
CA LEU A 237 14.79 8.44 -6.23
C LEU A 237 14.01 9.77 -6.23
N LEU A 238 13.02 9.83 -7.12
CA LEU A 238 12.14 10.98 -7.31
C LEU A 238 10.78 10.65 -6.68
N ARG A 239 10.27 11.50 -5.78
CA ARG A 239 8.88 11.47 -5.31
C ARG A 239 8.29 12.87 -5.42
N SER A 240 7.10 12.97 -5.99
CA SER A 240 6.44 14.24 -6.30
C SER A 240 4.98 14.18 -5.85
N THR A 241 4.42 15.29 -5.38
CA THR A 241 3.04 15.38 -4.87
C THR A 241 2.42 16.70 -5.35
N ALA A 242 1.16 16.74 -5.76
CA ALA A 242 0.51 17.97 -6.28
C ALA A 242 -0.80 18.32 -5.54
N LEU A 243 -1.07 19.63 -5.37
CA LEU A 243 -2.27 20.18 -4.72
C LEU A 243 -3.33 20.59 -5.77
N LYS A 244 -4.59 20.12 -5.68
CA LYS A 244 -5.59 20.31 -6.75
C LYS A 244 -7.03 20.48 -6.28
N MET A 245 -7.87 21.08 -7.14
CA MET A 245 -9.34 21.13 -7.01
C MET A 245 -9.95 19.73 -7.05
N ALA A 246 -10.52 19.31 -5.93
CA ALA A 246 -11.40 18.17 -5.82
C ALA A 246 -12.69 18.52 -6.56
N LEU A 247 -12.85 18.02 -7.79
CA LEU A 247 -14.05 18.24 -8.61
C LEU A 247 -15.34 17.68 -7.98
N HIS A 248 -15.22 16.99 -6.85
CA HIS A 248 -16.21 16.90 -5.79
C HIS A 248 -15.40 16.85 -4.49
N PRO A 249 -15.87 17.36 -3.32
CA PRO A 249 -15.35 16.79 -2.08
C PRO A 249 -15.46 15.27 -2.26
N PRO A 250 -14.41 14.45 -2.02
CA PRO A 250 -14.67 13.02 -1.88
C PRO A 250 -15.78 12.96 -0.83
N PRO A 251 -17.02 12.53 -1.17
CA PRO A 251 -18.12 12.49 -0.21
C PRO A 251 -17.57 11.69 0.94
N PRO A 252 -17.41 12.25 2.16
CA PRO A 252 -16.33 11.98 3.11
C PRO A 252 -15.82 10.54 3.04
N ALA A 253 -14.94 10.22 2.06
CA ALA A 253 -14.96 8.91 1.35
C ALA A 253 -15.91 7.94 2.03
N GLU A 254 -17.24 8.14 1.84
CA GLU A 254 -18.25 7.49 2.67
C GLU A 254 -17.97 6.05 2.43
N LYS A 255 -17.31 5.41 3.41
CA LYS A 255 -16.59 4.19 3.12
C LYS A 255 -17.71 3.28 2.69
N LEU A 256 -17.73 2.90 1.41
CA LEU A 256 -18.79 2.05 0.88
C LEU A 256 -18.95 0.82 1.78
N ILE A 257 -17.84 0.45 2.43
CA ILE A 257 -17.78 -0.42 3.59
C ILE A 257 -16.89 0.23 4.68
N PHE A 258 -17.47 0.73 5.76
CA PHE A 258 -16.77 0.92 7.04
C PHE A 258 -17.08 -0.29 7.93
N ALA A 259 -16.09 -1.14 8.19
CA ALA A 259 -16.27 -2.37 8.97
C ALA A 259 -15.45 -2.39 10.29
N PRO A 260 -15.66 -1.43 11.21
CA PRO A 260 -15.14 -1.54 12.57
C PRO A 260 -15.93 -2.64 13.28
N ALA A 261 -15.33 -3.82 13.36
CA ALA A 261 -16.00 -5.00 13.86
C ALA A 261 -16.31 -4.88 15.37
N ASP A 262 -17.41 -4.27 15.81
CA ASP A 262 -17.97 -4.62 17.12
C ASP A 262 -19.49 -4.44 17.12
N SER A 263 -20.17 -5.49 17.60
CA SER A 263 -21.60 -5.74 17.52
C SER A 263 -22.49 -4.73 18.25
N GLN A 264 -21.91 -3.80 19.02
CA GLN A 264 -22.69 -2.87 19.84
C GLN A 264 -22.59 -1.40 19.41
N ASN A 265 -21.50 -0.94 18.79
CA ASN A 265 -21.36 0.51 18.51
C ASN A 265 -20.59 0.90 17.23
N ASN A 266 -20.03 -0.03 16.43
CA ASN A 266 -19.31 0.30 15.18
C ASN A 266 -18.29 1.47 15.30
N THR A 267 -17.74 1.72 16.49
CA THR A 267 -16.74 2.78 16.71
C THR A 267 -15.34 2.23 16.96
N GLN A 268 -15.22 0.92 17.19
CA GLN A 268 -13.96 0.24 17.48
C GLN A 268 -13.88 -1.11 16.77
N ALA A 269 -12.67 -1.55 16.45
CA ALA A 269 -12.45 -2.86 15.86
C ALA A 269 -12.41 -3.94 16.96
N ALA A 270 -12.96 -5.12 16.65
CA ALA A 270 -13.00 -6.27 17.53
C ALA A 270 -11.59 -6.62 17.98
N GLN A 271 -11.51 -7.00 19.26
CA GLN A 271 -10.35 -7.62 19.84
C GLN A 271 -10.44 -9.13 19.68
N PHE A 272 -9.27 -9.76 19.57
CA PHE A 272 -9.16 -11.21 19.54
C PHE A 272 -8.80 -11.71 20.93
N THR A 273 -9.70 -12.48 21.53
CA THR A 273 -9.65 -12.87 22.95
C THR A 273 -9.78 -14.38 23.18
N LYS A 274 -9.93 -15.20 22.12
CA LYS A 274 -10.27 -16.62 22.22
C LYS A 274 -9.10 -17.53 22.59
N GLY A 275 -7.86 -17.05 22.51
CA GLY A 275 -6.71 -17.88 22.87
C GLY A 275 -5.37 -17.18 22.85
N SER A 276 -4.33 -17.98 23.03
CA SER A 276 -2.91 -17.63 22.88
C SER A 276 -2.16 -18.84 22.35
N LEU A 277 -0.98 -18.61 21.77
CA LEU A 277 -0.12 -19.67 21.29
C LEU A 277 1.31 -19.47 21.83
N THR A 278 1.81 -20.44 22.59
CA THR A 278 3.16 -20.41 23.17
C THR A 278 4.03 -21.51 22.57
N PRO A 279 5.38 -21.37 22.60
CA PRO A 279 6.28 -22.40 22.07
C PRO A 279 6.06 -23.79 22.66
N SER A 280 5.69 -23.88 23.93
CA SER A 280 5.40 -25.15 24.62
C SER A 280 4.15 -25.88 24.12
N GLN A 281 3.26 -25.19 23.39
CA GLN A 281 2.05 -25.78 22.81
C GLN A 281 2.28 -26.30 21.38
N LEU A 282 3.48 -26.10 20.83
CA LEU A 282 3.81 -26.46 19.46
C LEU A 282 4.27 -27.92 19.37
N SER A 283 3.67 -28.66 18.45
CA SER A 283 4.17 -29.95 18.00
C SER A 283 5.41 -29.75 17.11
N PRO A 284 6.44 -30.63 17.19
CA PRO A 284 7.58 -30.58 16.27
C PRO A 284 7.19 -30.75 14.79
N SER A 285 6.07 -31.44 14.52
CA SER A 285 5.53 -31.62 13.17
C SER A 285 4.40 -30.62 12.89
N PRO A 286 4.45 -29.84 11.79
CA PRO A 286 3.37 -28.94 11.42
C PRO A 286 2.11 -29.69 10.99
N LEU A 287 2.22 -30.91 10.45
CA LEU A 287 1.06 -31.73 10.08
C LEU A 287 0.30 -32.19 11.33
N THR A 288 1.03 -32.62 12.36
CA THR A 288 0.44 -32.97 13.66
C THR A 288 -0.15 -31.75 14.36
N GLN A 289 0.52 -30.59 14.27
CA GLN A 289 0.00 -29.32 14.78
C GLN A 289 -1.31 -28.93 14.09
N PHE A 290 -1.36 -29.03 12.75
CA PHE A 290 -2.55 -28.76 11.98
C PHE A 290 -3.68 -29.72 12.32
N HIS A 291 -3.41 -31.02 12.39
CA HIS A 291 -4.41 -32.02 12.77
C HIS A 291 -5.03 -31.72 14.15
N THR A 292 -4.22 -31.31 15.11
CA THR A 292 -4.68 -30.91 16.45
C THR A 292 -5.63 -29.71 16.37
N TRP A 293 -5.27 -28.68 15.60
CA TRP A 293 -6.11 -27.50 15.45
C TRP A 293 -7.37 -27.75 14.64
N PHE A 294 -7.29 -28.56 13.58
CA PHE A 294 -8.41 -28.97 12.76
C PHE A 294 -9.44 -29.76 13.56
N SER A 295 -8.97 -30.71 14.38
CA SER A 295 -9.83 -31.48 15.29
C SER A 295 -10.52 -30.58 16.33
N HIS A 296 -9.82 -29.55 16.82
CA HIS A 296 -10.40 -28.55 17.69
C HIS A 296 -11.46 -27.69 16.98
N ALA A 297 -11.24 -27.32 15.72
CA ALA A 297 -12.24 -26.61 14.93
C ALA A 297 -13.51 -27.44 14.73
N GLN A 298 -13.36 -28.74 14.47
CA GLN A 298 -14.49 -29.69 14.38
C GLN A 298 -15.25 -29.80 15.71
N SER A 299 -14.56 -30.04 16.82
CA SER A 299 -15.22 -30.17 18.14
C SER A 299 -15.83 -28.86 18.64
N SER A 300 -15.31 -27.72 18.17
CA SER A 300 -15.86 -26.39 18.44
C SER A 300 -16.99 -25.98 17.49
N HIS A 301 -17.43 -26.88 16.60
CA HIS A 301 -18.53 -26.66 15.67
C HIS A 301 -18.32 -25.47 14.73
N VAL A 302 -17.07 -25.20 14.33
CA VAL A 302 -16.77 -24.26 13.24
C VAL A 302 -17.52 -24.72 11.98
N PRO A 303 -18.26 -23.86 11.27
CA PRO A 303 -18.93 -24.24 10.03
C PRO A 303 -17.92 -24.63 8.95
N HIS A 304 -18.04 -25.83 8.39
CA HIS A 304 -17.17 -26.36 7.32
C HIS A 304 -15.67 -26.10 7.56
N PRO A 305 -15.06 -26.64 8.64
CA PRO A 305 -13.68 -26.33 9.01
C PRO A 305 -12.66 -26.75 7.93
N GLU A 306 -13.07 -27.63 7.02
CA GLU A 306 -12.33 -28.06 5.83
C GLU A 306 -12.28 -27.03 4.70
N THR A 307 -13.03 -25.94 4.81
CA THR A 307 -13.01 -24.83 3.84
C THR A 307 -11.65 -24.14 3.84
N VAL A 308 -11.04 -23.99 2.67
CA VAL A 308 -9.71 -23.44 2.51
C VAL A 308 -9.60 -22.59 1.26
N CYS A 309 -8.90 -21.45 1.36
CA CYS A 309 -8.57 -20.63 0.21
C CYS A 309 -7.35 -21.23 -0.49
N LEU A 310 -7.51 -21.71 -1.73
CA LEU A 310 -6.43 -22.11 -2.61
C LEU A 310 -6.00 -20.93 -3.46
N SER A 311 -4.71 -20.61 -3.43
CA SER A 311 -4.06 -19.61 -4.28
C SER A 311 -3.05 -20.25 -5.21
N THR A 312 -3.13 -19.92 -6.50
CA THR A 312 -2.22 -20.37 -7.56
C THR A 312 -1.76 -19.17 -8.39
N ALA A 313 -0.60 -19.25 -9.04
CA ALA A 313 -0.06 -18.17 -9.86
C ALA A 313 0.44 -18.67 -11.21
N SER A 314 0.14 -17.95 -12.29
CA SER A 314 0.57 -18.32 -13.65
C SER A 314 1.92 -17.71 -14.00
N LEU A 315 2.84 -18.52 -14.51
CA LEU A 315 4.11 -18.05 -15.09
C LEU A 315 4.02 -17.97 -16.63
N PRO A 316 4.69 -16.98 -17.27
CA PRO A 316 5.61 -16.00 -16.67
C PRO A 316 4.93 -14.77 -16.05
N SER A 317 3.60 -14.63 -16.16
CA SER A 317 2.91 -13.39 -15.77
C SER A 317 3.02 -13.03 -14.28
N GLY A 318 3.24 -14.00 -13.40
CA GLY A 318 3.19 -13.86 -11.96
C GLY A 318 1.79 -13.60 -11.39
N ARG A 319 0.74 -13.54 -12.23
CA ARG A 319 -0.61 -13.19 -11.78
C ARG A 319 -1.20 -14.29 -10.92
N VAL A 320 -1.61 -13.93 -9.70
CA VAL A 320 -2.23 -14.83 -8.73
C VAL A 320 -3.74 -14.89 -8.91
N SER A 321 -4.33 -16.06 -8.68
CA SER A 321 -5.77 -16.22 -8.48
C SER A 321 -6.05 -17.07 -7.24
N ALA A 322 -7.14 -16.76 -6.54
CA ALA A 322 -7.52 -17.42 -5.30
C ALA A 322 -8.99 -17.85 -5.32
N ARG A 323 -9.34 -18.92 -4.61
CA ARG A 323 -10.72 -19.41 -4.48
C ARG A 323 -10.89 -20.33 -3.28
N MET A 324 -12.12 -20.40 -2.78
CA MET A 324 -12.47 -21.39 -1.76
C MET A 324 -12.61 -22.78 -2.38
N VAL A 325 -11.97 -23.76 -1.74
CA VAL A 325 -12.09 -25.20 -2.00
C VAL A 325 -12.23 -25.92 -0.66
N TYR A 326 -12.33 -27.24 -0.69
CA TYR A 326 -12.38 -28.05 0.52
C TYR A 326 -11.14 -28.95 0.60
N LEU A 327 -10.44 -28.90 1.73
CA LEU A 327 -9.54 -29.96 2.16
C LEU A 327 -10.35 -31.24 2.31
N LYS A 328 -9.81 -32.37 1.84
CA LYS A 328 -10.47 -33.68 2.00
C LYS A 328 -9.62 -34.66 2.76
N GLU A 329 -8.30 -34.57 2.63
CA GLU A 329 -7.39 -35.45 3.34
C GLU A 329 -6.16 -34.68 3.82
N LEU A 330 -5.65 -35.11 4.96
CA LEU A 330 -4.33 -34.77 5.45
C LEU A 330 -3.60 -36.09 5.67
N ASP A 331 -2.58 -36.35 4.87
CA ASP A 331 -1.73 -37.52 5.04
C ASP A 331 -0.35 -37.14 5.57
N ALA A 332 0.54 -38.12 5.73
CA ALA A 332 1.90 -37.88 6.22
C ALA A 332 2.75 -36.98 5.29
N ARG A 333 2.31 -36.76 4.05
CA ARG A 333 3.01 -35.97 3.03
C ARG A 333 2.46 -34.55 2.91
N GLY A 334 1.16 -34.35 3.08
CA GLY A 334 0.58 -33.01 2.99
C GLY A 334 -0.94 -32.97 2.88
N PHE A 335 -1.41 -31.89 2.24
CA PHE A 335 -2.82 -31.47 2.22
C PHE A 335 -3.46 -31.81 0.88
N VAL A 336 -4.52 -32.62 0.87
CA VAL A 336 -5.17 -33.08 -0.36
C VAL A 336 -6.48 -32.35 -0.62
N ILE A 337 -6.60 -31.80 -1.83
CA ILE A 337 -7.82 -31.20 -2.36
C ILE A 337 -8.20 -31.89 -3.67
N TYR A 338 -9.50 -31.93 -3.97
CA TYR A 338 -10.02 -32.52 -5.21
C TYR A 338 -10.65 -31.47 -6.10
N SER A 339 -10.39 -31.55 -7.40
CA SER A 339 -10.94 -30.60 -8.35
C SER A 339 -10.96 -31.12 -9.79
N ASN A 340 -11.69 -30.40 -10.66
CA ASN A 340 -11.45 -30.40 -12.09
C ASN A 340 -10.11 -29.72 -12.40
N TRP A 341 -9.36 -30.36 -13.30
CA TRP A 341 -8.02 -30.04 -13.73
C TRP A 341 -7.85 -30.03 -15.24
N GLY A 342 -8.93 -30.10 -16.02
CA GLY A 342 -8.88 -30.03 -17.47
C GLY A 342 -8.82 -28.59 -17.95
N THR A 343 -9.92 -27.86 -17.81
CA THR A 343 -10.09 -26.53 -18.44
C THR A 343 -10.03 -25.37 -17.44
N SER A 344 -9.85 -25.66 -16.16
CA SER A 344 -9.86 -24.62 -15.11
C SER A 344 -8.62 -23.74 -15.11
N LYS A 345 -8.77 -22.47 -14.69
CA LYS A 345 -7.63 -21.52 -14.59
C LYS A 345 -6.50 -22.05 -13.70
N LYS A 346 -6.82 -22.55 -12.50
CA LYS A 346 -5.83 -23.11 -11.56
C LYS A 346 -5.07 -24.31 -12.11
N ALA A 347 -5.67 -25.07 -13.05
CA ALA A 347 -4.97 -26.17 -13.70
C ALA A 347 -3.83 -25.65 -14.57
N ARG A 348 -4.14 -24.65 -15.42
CA ARG A 348 -3.15 -23.94 -16.23
C ARG A 348 -2.09 -23.25 -15.37
N ASP A 349 -2.50 -22.62 -14.26
CA ASP A 349 -1.56 -22.00 -13.33
C ASP A 349 -0.55 -23.05 -12.82
N ILE A 350 -1.03 -24.19 -12.30
CA ILE A 350 -0.20 -25.26 -11.72
C ILE A 350 0.71 -25.94 -12.76
N GLU A 351 0.25 -26.08 -14.01
CA GLU A 351 1.08 -26.59 -15.11
C GLU A 351 2.32 -25.72 -15.36
N THR A 352 2.17 -24.38 -15.27
CA THR A 352 3.28 -23.44 -15.44
C THR A 352 4.09 -23.21 -14.17
N ASN A 353 3.48 -23.43 -13.00
CA ASN A 353 4.04 -23.11 -11.71
C ASN A 353 3.52 -24.09 -10.65
N PRO A 354 4.32 -25.10 -10.25
CA PRO A 354 3.86 -26.16 -9.35
C PRO A 354 3.72 -25.71 -7.88
N TRP A 355 3.70 -24.42 -7.60
CA TRP A 355 3.57 -23.86 -6.25
C TRP A 355 2.14 -23.41 -5.97
N ALA A 356 1.65 -23.73 -4.77
CA ALA A 356 0.35 -23.29 -4.30
C ALA A 356 0.40 -22.89 -2.82
N SER A 357 -0.53 -22.04 -2.43
CA SER A 357 -0.78 -21.71 -1.03
C SER A 357 -2.20 -22.08 -0.62
N LEU A 358 -2.33 -22.59 0.60
CA LEU A 358 -3.60 -22.85 1.26
C LEU A 358 -3.73 -21.93 2.48
N THR A 359 -4.87 -21.27 2.65
CA THR A 359 -5.16 -20.45 3.82
C THR A 359 -6.48 -20.88 4.46
N PHE A 360 -6.40 -21.33 5.71
CA PHE A 360 -7.53 -21.70 6.56
C PHE A 360 -7.85 -20.56 7.52
N TRP A 361 -9.13 -20.23 7.68
CA TRP A 361 -9.60 -19.26 8.66
C TRP A 361 -10.75 -19.86 9.47
N TRP A 362 -10.52 -20.03 10.77
CA TRP A 362 -11.54 -20.48 11.72
C TRP A 362 -11.90 -19.32 12.63
N ALA A 363 -12.89 -18.53 12.20
CA ALA A 363 -13.28 -17.28 12.84
C ALA A 363 -13.67 -17.46 14.31
N GLU A 364 -14.39 -18.52 14.63
CA GLU A 364 -14.89 -18.85 15.96
C GLU A 364 -13.77 -19.15 16.96
N LEU A 365 -12.60 -19.55 16.45
CA LEU A 365 -11.39 -19.83 17.23
C LEU A 365 -10.34 -18.73 17.13
N GLU A 366 -10.56 -17.74 16.25
CA GLU A 366 -9.59 -16.70 15.92
C GLU A 366 -8.23 -17.28 15.51
N ARG A 367 -8.28 -18.33 14.66
CA ARG A 367 -7.10 -19.05 14.19
C ARG A 367 -6.99 -19.04 12.69
N GLN A 368 -5.77 -18.84 12.21
CA GLN A 368 -5.42 -18.99 10.81
C GLN A 368 -4.27 -19.98 10.67
N VAL A 369 -4.33 -20.80 9.62
CA VAL A 369 -3.18 -21.58 9.17
C VAL A 369 -2.89 -21.26 7.72
N ARG A 370 -1.64 -20.92 7.42
CA ARG A 370 -1.15 -20.76 6.05
C ARG A 370 -0.20 -21.91 5.73
N VAL A 371 -0.36 -22.47 4.54
CA VAL A 371 0.53 -23.52 4.01
C VAL A 371 1.04 -23.03 2.68
N GLU A 372 2.32 -23.21 2.43
CA GLU A 372 2.94 -23.05 1.12
C GLU A 372 3.68 -24.33 0.76
N GLY A 373 3.51 -24.77 -0.48
CA GLY A 373 4.05 -26.05 -0.90
C GLY A 373 3.97 -26.32 -2.39
N ARG A 374 4.64 -27.40 -2.79
CA ARG A 374 4.58 -27.91 -4.17
C ARG A 374 3.36 -28.81 -4.35
N VAL A 375 2.75 -28.72 -5.52
CA VAL A 375 1.57 -29.48 -5.90
C VAL A 375 2.00 -30.78 -6.60
N GLU A 376 1.47 -31.91 -6.13
CA GLU A 376 1.65 -33.24 -6.71
C GLU A 376 0.28 -33.82 -7.08
N ARG A 377 0.18 -34.47 -8.24
CA ARG A 377 -1.05 -35.18 -8.63
C ARG A 377 -1.15 -36.51 -7.88
N LEU A 378 -2.34 -36.81 -7.38
CA LEU A 378 -2.66 -38.16 -6.93
C LEU A 378 -2.77 -39.09 -8.14
N SER A 379 -2.56 -40.38 -7.91
CA SER A 379 -2.82 -41.39 -8.95
C SER A 379 -4.31 -41.47 -9.29
N THR A 380 -4.62 -42.09 -10.43
CA THR A 380 -6.01 -42.34 -10.84
C THR A 380 -6.72 -43.22 -9.80
N GLU A 381 -6.03 -44.20 -9.24
CA GLU A 381 -6.54 -45.12 -8.22
C GLU A 381 -6.79 -44.38 -6.90
N GLU A 382 -5.85 -43.57 -6.43
CA GLU A 382 -6.04 -42.72 -5.23
C GLU A 382 -7.23 -41.76 -5.44
N SER A 383 -7.39 -41.22 -6.65
CA SER A 383 -8.51 -40.32 -6.97
C SER A 383 -9.86 -41.05 -7.07
N GLN A 384 -9.87 -42.28 -7.60
CA GLN A 384 -11.07 -43.12 -7.69
C GLN A 384 -11.64 -43.45 -6.31
N VAL A 385 -10.77 -43.78 -5.34
CA VAL A 385 -11.19 -44.10 -3.97
C VAL A 385 -12.03 -42.98 -3.37
N TYR A 386 -11.57 -41.73 -3.45
CA TYR A 386 -12.37 -40.60 -2.99
C TYR A 386 -13.58 -40.33 -3.89
N PHE A 387 -13.45 -40.49 -5.21
CA PHE A 387 -14.54 -40.29 -6.15
C PHE A 387 -15.76 -41.17 -5.84
N ASP A 388 -15.53 -42.42 -5.43
CA ASP A 388 -16.58 -43.38 -5.08
C ASP A 388 -17.36 -43.02 -3.82
N THR A 389 -16.77 -42.21 -2.92
CA THR A 389 -17.49 -41.68 -1.74
C THR A 389 -18.54 -40.63 -2.12
N ARG A 390 -18.45 -40.06 -3.32
CA ARG A 390 -19.34 -38.98 -3.76
C ARG A 390 -20.69 -39.54 -4.19
N ILE A 391 -21.77 -38.85 -3.79
CA ILE A 391 -23.12 -39.16 -4.29
C ILE A 391 -23.13 -39.15 -5.83
N ARG A 392 -23.97 -39.99 -6.42
CA ARG A 392 -24.00 -40.20 -7.88
C ARG A 392 -24.10 -38.91 -8.68
N GLY A 393 -24.99 -38.00 -8.30
CA GLY A 393 -25.13 -36.70 -8.97
C GLY A 393 -23.85 -35.85 -8.95
N SER A 394 -23.04 -35.96 -7.89
CA SER A 394 -21.73 -35.31 -7.80
C SER A 394 -20.69 -35.94 -8.73
N ARG A 395 -20.75 -37.27 -8.93
CA ARG A 395 -19.89 -38.00 -9.88
C ARG A 395 -20.25 -37.62 -11.33
N VAL A 396 -21.55 -37.59 -11.65
CA VAL A 396 -22.09 -37.11 -12.93
C VAL A 396 -21.67 -35.65 -13.18
N GLY A 397 -21.87 -34.77 -12.20
CA GLY A 397 -21.48 -33.36 -12.32
C GLY A 397 -19.97 -33.17 -12.55
N ALA A 398 -19.12 -34.05 -12.00
CA ALA A 398 -17.68 -34.00 -12.27
C ALA A 398 -17.37 -34.27 -13.75
N TRP A 399 -18.04 -35.25 -14.36
CA TRP A 399 -17.92 -35.59 -15.78
C TRP A 399 -18.47 -34.51 -16.71
N ALA A 400 -19.62 -33.91 -16.35
CA ALA A 400 -20.26 -32.89 -17.16
C ALA A 400 -19.54 -31.53 -17.12
N SER A 401 -18.75 -31.27 -16.06
CA SER A 401 -18.18 -29.95 -15.80
C SER A 401 -16.98 -29.65 -16.71
N ARG A 402 -17.15 -28.67 -17.60
CA ARG A 402 -16.07 -27.94 -18.26
C ARG A 402 -15.74 -26.67 -17.48
N GLN A 403 -15.03 -26.83 -16.37
CA GLN A 403 -14.90 -25.76 -15.37
C GLN A 403 -14.20 -24.51 -15.94
N SER A 404 -14.79 -23.34 -15.69
CA SER A 404 -14.29 -22.03 -16.13
C SER A 404 -14.41 -21.73 -17.63
N GLU A 405 -15.14 -22.54 -18.40
CA GLU A 405 -15.57 -22.16 -19.75
C GLU A 405 -16.75 -21.20 -19.72
N VAL A 406 -16.79 -20.28 -20.68
CA VAL A 406 -17.93 -19.37 -20.88
C VAL A 406 -19.03 -20.16 -21.59
N ILE A 407 -20.25 -20.07 -21.05
CA ILE A 407 -21.44 -20.71 -21.61
C ILE A 407 -22.54 -19.66 -21.77
N GLU A 408 -23.45 -19.89 -22.72
CA GLU A 408 -24.54 -18.96 -23.02
C GLU A 408 -25.60 -18.89 -21.92
N GLY A 409 -25.81 -19.99 -21.18
CA GLY A 409 -26.88 -20.09 -20.20
C GLY A 409 -26.88 -21.40 -19.41
N ARG A 410 -27.84 -21.53 -18.50
CA ARG A 410 -27.99 -22.69 -17.61
C ARG A 410 -28.37 -23.96 -18.36
N GLU A 411 -29.12 -23.81 -19.44
CA GLU A 411 -29.64 -24.89 -20.29
C GLU A 411 -28.49 -25.73 -20.89
N VAL A 412 -27.35 -25.10 -21.18
CA VAL A 412 -26.14 -25.78 -21.64
C VAL A 412 -25.61 -26.76 -20.59
N LEU A 413 -25.59 -26.36 -19.31
CA LEU A 413 -25.14 -27.23 -18.21
C LEU A 413 -26.09 -28.40 -18.00
N GLU A 414 -27.40 -28.13 -18.04
CA GLU A 414 -28.43 -29.16 -17.90
C GLU A 414 -28.35 -30.18 -19.06
N GLY A 415 -28.09 -29.70 -20.27
CA GLY A 415 -27.83 -30.55 -21.43
C GLY A 415 -26.61 -31.47 -21.25
N TRP A 416 -25.47 -30.93 -20.78
CA TRP A 416 -24.27 -31.72 -20.51
C TRP A 416 -24.48 -32.74 -19.38
N VAL A 417 -25.18 -32.36 -18.32
CA VAL A 417 -25.55 -33.28 -17.23
C VAL A 417 -26.42 -34.41 -17.78
N GLY A 418 -27.47 -34.10 -18.53
CA GLY A 418 -28.36 -35.10 -19.11
C GLY A 418 -27.66 -36.05 -20.10
N GLU A 419 -26.66 -35.57 -20.84
CA GLU A 419 -25.81 -36.41 -21.69
C GLU A 419 -25.01 -37.41 -20.85
N VAL A 420 -24.37 -36.94 -19.77
CA VAL A 420 -23.58 -37.78 -18.86
C VAL A 420 -24.46 -38.76 -18.09
N GLU A 421 -25.66 -38.35 -17.67
CA GLU A 421 -26.64 -39.24 -17.02
C GLU A 421 -27.03 -40.39 -17.93
N ARG A 422 -27.38 -40.11 -19.20
CA ARG A 422 -27.65 -41.14 -20.21
C ARG A 422 -26.43 -42.03 -20.45
N ARG A 423 -25.23 -41.44 -20.53
CA ARG A 423 -23.98 -42.19 -20.74
C ARG A 423 -23.73 -43.22 -19.63
N PHE A 424 -24.09 -42.92 -18.39
CA PHE A 424 -23.84 -43.78 -17.24
C PHE A 424 -25.10 -44.46 -16.69
N GLU A 425 -26.21 -44.45 -17.42
CA GLU A 425 -27.45 -45.11 -16.99
C GLU A 425 -27.20 -46.60 -16.68
N GLY A 426 -27.65 -47.06 -15.51
CA GLY A 426 -27.42 -48.43 -15.03
C GLY A 426 -25.97 -48.76 -14.62
N VAL A 427 -25.01 -47.82 -14.72
CA VAL A 427 -23.62 -48.03 -14.30
C VAL A 427 -23.43 -47.65 -12.84
N GLU A 428 -23.24 -48.64 -11.95
CA GLU A 428 -23.01 -48.44 -10.50
C GLU A 428 -21.67 -47.73 -10.21
N GLY A 429 -20.59 -48.23 -10.79
CA GLY A 429 -19.21 -47.72 -10.64
C GLY A 429 -18.82 -46.75 -11.74
N ILE A 430 -19.24 -45.48 -11.64
CA ILE A 430 -18.79 -44.43 -12.57
C ILE A 430 -17.28 -44.21 -12.35
N PRO A 431 -16.43 -44.36 -13.37
CA PRO A 431 -15.00 -44.11 -13.22
C PRO A 431 -14.73 -42.62 -13.04
N CYS A 432 -13.66 -42.29 -12.33
CA CYS A 432 -13.15 -40.95 -12.19
C CYS A 432 -12.69 -40.44 -13.57
N PRO A 433 -13.16 -39.26 -14.04
CA PRO A 433 -12.66 -38.68 -15.28
C PRO A 433 -11.17 -38.32 -15.18
N GLU A 434 -10.40 -38.51 -16.25
CA GLU A 434 -8.95 -38.21 -16.29
C GLU A 434 -8.62 -36.75 -15.94
N PHE A 435 -9.53 -35.83 -16.26
CA PHE A 435 -9.40 -34.41 -15.97
C PHE A 435 -9.89 -34.02 -14.57
N TRP A 436 -10.26 -34.98 -13.73
CA TRP A 436 -10.71 -34.73 -12.36
C TRP A 436 -9.91 -35.62 -11.40
N GLY A 437 -9.50 -35.08 -10.26
CA GLY A 437 -8.75 -35.88 -9.30
C GLY A 437 -8.19 -35.07 -8.15
N GLY A 438 -7.43 -35.75 -7.30
CA GLY A 438 -6.75 -35.14 -6.17
C GLY A 438 -5.44 -34.46 -6.58
N VAL A 439 -5.12 -33.37 -5.91
CA VAL A 439 -3.74 -32.90 -5.78
C VAL A 439 -3.37 -32.77 -4.32
N ARG A 440 -2.10 -33.04 -4.03
CA ARG A 440 -1.48 -32.86 -2.73
C ARG A 440 -0.59 -31.63 -2.75
N VAL A 441 -0.79 -30.74 -1.79
CA VAL A 441 0.15 -29.66 -1.48
C VAL A 441 1.13 -30.19 -0.43
N VAL A 442 2.35 -30.48 -0.86
CA VAL A 442 3.45 -30.93 0.02
C VAL A 442 4.10 -29.68 0.62
N PRO A 443 3.95 -29.45 1.93
CA PRO A 443 4.37 -28.20 2.53
C PRO A 443 5.90 -28.08 2.57
N VAL A 444 6.38 -26.87 2.32
CA VAL A 444 7.74 -26.42 2.66
C VAL A 444 7.73 -25.35 3.75
N GLU A 445 6.60 -24.67 3.90
CA GLU A 445 6.35 -23.67 4.94
C GLU A 445 4.92 -23.83 5.48
N VAL A 446 4.76 -23.77 6.80
CA VAL A 446 3.46 -23.72 7.47
C VAL A 446 3.50 -22.66 8.56
N GLU A 447 2.54 -21.73 8.55
CA GLU A 447 2.41 -20.67 9.55
C GLU A 447 1.13 -20.88 10.35
N PHE A 448 1.25 -20.86 11.68
CA PHE A 448 0.15 -20.88 12.63
C PHE A 448 0.01 -19.50 13.25
N TRP A 449 -1.19 -18.93 13.14
CA TRP A 449 -1.54 -17.61 13.66
C TRP A 449 -2.69 -17.76 14.65
N GLN A 450 -2.54 -17.16 15.83
CA GLN A 450 -3.58 -17.08 16.86
C GLN A 450 -3.85 -15.61 17.18
N GLY A 451 -5.13 -15.24 17.13
CA GLY A 451 -5.62 -13.92 17.49
C GLY A 451 -5.25 -13.54 18.91
N ARG A 452 -4.85 -12.27 19.11
CA ARG A 452 -4.52 -11.65 20.40
C ARG A 452 -5.02 -10.21 20.41
N GLU A 453 -5.23 -9.70 21.61
CA GLU A 453 -5.60 -8.31 21.85
C GLU A 453 -4.55 -7.35 21.28
N SER A 454 -4.98 -6.13 20.96
CA SER A 454 -4.15 -5.06 20.39
C SER A 454 -3.41 -5.44 19.10
N ARG A 455 -3.87 -6.50 18.42
CA ARG A 455 -3.25 -7.07 17.21
C ARG A 455 -1.83 -7.62 17.43
N LEU A 456 -1.45 -7.88 18.69
CA LEU A 456 -0.16 -8.50 19.04
C LEU A 456 -0.23 -10.03 18.93
N HIS A 457 -0.58 -10.51 17.72
CA HIS A 457 -0.83 -11.90 17.40
C HIS A 457 0.35 -12.83 17.66
N ASP A 458 0.05 -14.05 18.07
CA ASP A 458 1.05 -15.11 18.17
C ASP A 458 1.18 -15.80 16.82
N ARG A 459 2.39 -15.77 16.26
CA ARG A 459 2.70 -16.30 14.93
C ARG A 459 3.91 -17.21 15.01
N PHE A 460 3.74 -18.46 14.60
CA PHE A 460 4.83 -19.44 14.53
C PHE A 460 4.91 -20.06 13.14
N ARG A 461 6.08 -19.94 12.54
CA ARG A 461 6.39 -20.48 11.22
C ARG A 461 7.24 -21.74 11.36
N TYR A 462 6.84 -22.77 10.62
CA TYR A 462 7.57 -24.01 10.40
C TYR A 462 8.18 -23.94 9.01
N LEU A 463 9.51 -24.00 8.93
CA LEU A 463 10.25 -24.09 7.68
C LEU A 463 10.86 -25.49 7.56
N LYS A 464 10.63 -26.15 6.42
CA LYS A 464 11.22 -27.45 6.16
C LYS A 464 12.72 -27.29 5.99
N VAL A 465 13.51 -28.02 6.76
CA VAL A 465 14.98 -28.03 6.63
C VAL A 465 15.35 -29.03 5.55
N GLU A 466 16.13 -28.61 4.56
CA GLU A 466 16.72 -29.54 3.59
C GLU A 466 17.83 -30.35 4.28
N GLY A 467 17.61 -31.65 4.45
CA GLY A 467 18.66 -32.58 4.86
C GLY A 467 19.45 -33.07 3.66
N GLU A 468 20.77 -33.06 3.74
CA GLU A 468 21.64 -33.72 2.76
C GLU A 468 21.40 -35.24 2.80
N GLY A 469 20.53 -35.73 1.92
CA GLY A 469 20.45 -37.12 1.48
C GLY A 469 19.68 -38.11 2.36
N LYS A 470 18.54 -38.59 1.85
CA LYS A 470 18.31 -40.03 1.53
C LYS A 470 16.89 -40.25 1.01
N GLY A 471 16.82 -40.77 -0.22
CA GLY A 471 15.90 -41.83 -0.63
C GLY A 471 14.40 -41.51 -0.75
N GLU A 472 13.85 -41.91 -1.88
CA GLU A 472 12.42 -42.12 -2.10
C GLU A 472 11.78 -42.81 -0.87
N GLY A 473 10.79 -42.15 -0.25
CA GLY A 473 9.91 -42.76 0.77
C GLY A 473 10.18 -42.42 2.25
N GLY A 474 11.04 -41.46 2.60
CA GLY A 474 11.38 -41.14 3.99
C GLY A 474 10.38 -40.20 4.70
N GLU A 475 9.70 -40.71 5.72
CA GLU A 475 8.94 -39.96 6.72
C GLU A 475 9.81 -38.95 7.49
N GLY A 476 9.28 -37.75 7.74
CA GLY A 476 9.77 -36.86 8.80
C GLY A 476 11.01 -36.03 8.48
N GLY A 477 10.92 -35.11 7.51
CA GLY A 477 11.90 -34.02 7.42
C GLY A 477 11.88 -33.16 8.68
N GLU A 478 13.05 -32.72 9.14
CA GLU A 478 13.17 -31.83 10.30
C GLU A 478 12.58 -30.45 9.97
N TRP A 479 11.86 -29.87 10.93
CA TRP A 479 11.21 -28.56 10.78
C TRP A 479 11.83 -27.55 11.73
N LYS A 480 12.27 -26.42 11.19
CA LYS A 480 12.70 -25.28 11.98
C LYS A 480 11.49 -24.46 12.38
N ILE A 481 11.31 -24.23 13.68
CA ILE A 481 10.22 -23.42 14.24
C ILE A 481 10.74 -22.03 14.61
N GLU A 482 10.08 -20.99 14.12
CA GLU A 482 10.42 -19.59 14.36
C GLU A 482 9.20 -18.79 14.80
N ARG A 483 9.37 -17.91 15.80
CA ARG A 483 8.34 -16.92 16.13
C ARG A 483 8.45 -15.74 15.17
N LEU A 484 7.34 -15.36 14.55
CA LEU A 484 7.25 -14.16 13.72
C LEU A 484 6.70 -12.98 14.53
N SER A 485 7.12 -11.77 14.17
CA SER A 485 6.46 -10.55 14.64
C SER A 485 5.02 -10.51 14.11
N PRO A 486 4.05 -10.05 14.92
CA PRO A 486 2.67 -9.83 14.48
C PRO A 486 2.59 -9.00 13.21
#